data_AF-A0A7X7MHA6-F1
#
_entry.id   AF-A0A7X7MHA6-F1
#
_cell.length_a   1.000
_cell.length_b   1.000
_cell.length_c   1.000
_cell.angle_alpha   90.00
_cell.angle_beta   90.00
_cell.angle_gamma   90.00
#
_symmetry.space_group_name_H-M   'P 1'
#
loop_
_entity.id
_entity.type
_entity.pdbx_description
1 polymer ?
#
loop_
_entity_poly.entity_id
_entity_poly.type
_entity_poly.pdbx_seq_one_letter_code
_entity_poly.pdbx_strand_id
1 'polypeptide(L)'
;MDKLSNDLRHPSADWLLQHDSDYPVGPTALQVGGLTLLCDYDCRLDDHNGKAMLCQKMKLFRKAGAAVFSGEGAFPGAGGSTTLRQTIRYAANHARITSDWHWHRGGLIQDACEQGSFFLPGTWRKVFLFPAPADLEQGQTPGWQALPENGVLEFSPLPLLLICANDSGQQLEFGLGDDLWRSIQGLVPQARQILRLTNSRRGLLCQRCIAVAGADQPPLQPEAREYRFTSYLAWSAPALVRPAPDPHRYRPLSFTASGELVRQELLACGDCPSLSLDFRTLPLPRQARRSGDGEICWESKVTQKYVRRIIRQLADYAPQGALLISGGMSPGLCLDGVHCSRRGPTPHWDLLAILDVSTWMRQRLGEQWEIDILQPEPWQSLVSLSCLGASNGFRLLEDRDDDEEEE
;
A
#
# COMPACT_ATOMS: atom_id res chain seq x y z
N MET A 1 13.78 15.98 16.11
CA MET A 1 12.64 15.08 15.83
C MET A 1 11.64 15.21 16.96
N ASP A 2 10.56 15.93 16.74
CA ASP A 2 9.49 16.06 17.73
C ASP A 2 8.74 14.74 17.89
N LYS A 3 8.50 14.34 19.14
CA LYS A 3 7.67 13.17 19.46
C LYS A 3 6.22 13.52 19.10
N LEU A 4 5.66 12.84 18.10
CA LEU A 4 4.26 13.04 17.72
C LEU A 4 3.33 12.52 18.83
N SER A 5 2.16 13.15 18.94
CA SER A 5 1.01 12.52 19.60
C SER A 5 0.79 11.14 18.96
N ASN A 6 0.36 10.15 19.74
CA ASN A 6 0.02 8.84 19.16
C ASN A 6 -1.20 8.92 18.21
N ASP A 7 -1.88 10.06 18.21
CA ASP A 7 -2.92 10.44 17.25
C ASP A 7 -2.30 11.14 16.03
N LEU A 8 -2.45 10.52 14.85
CA LEU A 8 -2.09 11.08 13.55
C LEU A 8 -3.31 11.63 12.83
N ARG A 9 -3.45 12.95 12.81
CA ARG A 9 -4.51 13.64 12.06
C ARG A 9 -3.98 14.19 10.74
N HIS A 10 -4.70 13.93 9.65
CA HIS A 10 -4.40 14.59 8.39
C HIS A 10 -4.89 16.05 8.43
N PRO A 11 -4.11 17.03 7.95
CA PRO A 11 -4.43 18.45 8.14
C PRO A 11 -5.63 18.91 7.31
N SER A 12 -5.85 18.31 6.14
CA SER A 12 -6.88 18.70 5.17
C SER A 12 -7.85 17.58 4.80
N ALA A 13 -7.66 16.39 5.36
CA ALA A 13 -8.53 15.25 5.13
C ALA A 13 -9.09 14.89 6.49
N ASP A 14 -10.41 14.75 6.57
CA ASP A 14 -11.10 14.52 7.84
C ASP A 14 -10.93 13.07 8.29
N TRP A 15 -9.68 12.66 8.52
CA TRP A 15 -9.33 11.36 9.06
C TRP A 15 -8.29 11.46 10.17
N LEU A 16 -8.37 10.51 11.10
CA LEU A 16 -7.52 10.38 12.28
C LEU A 16 -7.15 8.91 12.46
N LEU A 17 -5.86 8.64 12.63
CA LEU A 17 -5.33 7.35 13.05
C LEU A 17 -4.87 7.43 14.49
N GLN A 18 -5.16 6.39 15.27
CA GLN A 18 -4.76 6.30 16.66
C GLN A 18 -3.84 5.10 16.84
N HIS A 19 -2.76 5.30 17.60
CA HIS A 19 -1.86 4.25 18.07
C HIS A 19 -1.85 4.26 19.61
N ASP A 20 -1.72 3.09 20.22
CA ASP A 20 -1.61 2.98 21.67
C ASP A 20 -0.14 2.79 22.04
N SER A 21 0.33 3.40 23.13
CA SER A 21 1.76 3.46 23.50
C SER A 21 2.38 2.12 23.92
N ASP A 22 1.55 1.12 24.18
CA ASP A 22 1.89 -0.24 24.59
C ASP A 22 1.47 -1.29 23.54
N TYR A 23 1.00 -0.85 22.36
CA TYR A 23 0.56 -1.70 21.27
C TYR A 23 1.54 -1.61 20.08
N PRO A 24 2.47 -2.58 19.92
CA PRO A 24 3.61 -2.47 19.00
C PRO A 24 3.27 -2.73 17.52
N VAL A 25 1.98 -2.84 17.18
CA VAL A 25 1.49 -3.13 15.83
C VAL A 25 0.32 -2.21 15.52
N GLY A 26 0.08 -1.90 14.25
CA GLY A 26 -1.17 -1.33 13.73
C GLY A 26 -1.68 -0.02 14.33
N PRO A 27 -2.62 0.65 13.66
CA PRO A 27 -3.50 1.59 14.36
C PRO A 27 -4.55 0.83 15.19
N THR A 28 -4.85 1.32 16.39
CA THR A 28 -5.97 0.84 17.22
C THR A 28 -7.31 1.36 16.71
N ALA A 29 -7.31 2.52 16.03
CA ALA A 29 -8.46 3.02 15.31
C ALA A 29 -8.08 3.87 14.08
N LEU A 30 -8.91 3.80 13.04
CA LEU A 30 -8.98 4.78 11.96
C LEU A 30 -10.38 5.39 11.96
N GLN A 31 -10.45 6.72 12.06
CA GLN A 31 -11.68 7.48 11.92
C GLN A 31 -11.65 8.28 10.62
N VAL A 32 -12.79 8.35 9.93
CA VAL A 32 -12.99 9.17 8.73
C VAL A 32 -14.36 9.84 8.82
N GLY A 33 -14.43 11.17 8.65
CA GLY A 33 -15.71 11.89 8.74
C GLY A 33 -16.30 11.88 10.15
N GLY A 34 -15.47 11.77 11.19
CA GLY A 34 -15.90 11.56 12.58
C GLY A 34 -16.46 10.18 12.91
N LEU A 35 -16.47 9.24 11.95
CA LEU A 35 -16.92 7.85 12.15
C LEU A 35 -15.74 6.90 12.18
N THR A 36 -15.75 5.92 13.08
CA THR A 36 -14.75 4.86 13.11
C THR A 36 -14.93 3.94 11.91
N LEU A 37 -13.89 3.80 11.09
CA LEU A 37 -13.86 2.96 9.90
C LEU A 37 -13.18 1.61 10.16
N LEU A 38 -12.13 1.60 10.97
CA LEU A 38 -11.36 0.41 11.35
C LEU A 38 -11.04 0.46 12.85
N CYS A 39 -11.09 -0.69 13.49
CA CYS A 39 -10.68 -0.96 14.86
C CYS A 39 -9.64 -2.09 14.92
N ASP A 40 -8.72 -1.98 15.86
CA ASP A 40 -7.81 -3.04 16.29
C ASP A 40 -7.07 -3.72 15.12
N TYR A 41 -6.25 -2.98 14.35
CA TYR A 41 -5.34 -3.64 13.41
C TYR A 41 -4.32 -4.47 14.19
N ASP A 42 -4.21 -5.75 13.85
CA ASP A 42 -3.58 -6.73 14.71
C ASP A 42 -2.71 -7.74 13.94
N CYS A 43 -1.72 -8.27 14.65
CA CYS A 43 -0.94 -9.43 14.24
C CYS A 43 -1.01 -10.45 15.37
N ARG A 44 -1.31 -11.70 15.02
CA ARG A 44 -1.57 -12.76 16.01
C ARG A 44 -0.66 -13.94 15.78
N LEU A 45 -0.29 -14.59 16.87
CA LEU A 45 0.38 -15.89 16.86
C LEU A 45 -0.37 -16.78 17.85
N ASP A 46 -1.09 -17.77 17.32
CA ASP A 46 -1.97 -18.66 18.06
C ASP A 46 -3.01 -17.87 18.90
N ASP A 47 -3.07 -18.09 20.21
CA ASP A 47 -3.97 -17.40 21.13
C ASP A 47 -3.48 -16.01 21.55
N HIS A 48 -2.26 -15.63 21.16
CA HIS A 48 -1.66 -14.34 21.48
C HIS A 48 -1.90 -13.32 20.39
N ASN A 49 -2.47 -12.18 20.78
CA ASN A 49 -2.70 -11.03 19.92
C ASN A 49 -1.72 -9.88 20.21
N GLY A 50 -1.81 -8.78 19.46
CA GLY A 50 -0.96 -7.62 19.64
C GLY A 50 -0.98 -7.04 21.06
N LYS A 51 -2.09 -7.17 21.78
CA LYS A 51 -2.24 -6.71 23.18
C LYS A 51 -1.50 -7.61 24.18
N ALA A 52 -1.28 -8.88 23.82
CA ALA A 52 -0.49 -9.82 24.60
C ALA A 52 1.02 -9.71 24.33
N MET A 53 1.43 -8.96 23.30
CA MET A 53 2.85 -8.77 22.99
C MET A 53 3.53 -7.88 24.03
N LEU A 54 4.74 -8.25 24.42
CA LEU A 54 5.62 -7.36 25.18
C LEU A 54 6.17 -6.29 24.22
N CYS A 55 5.66 -5.06 24.31
CA CYS A 55 6.16 -3.92 23.54
C CYS A 55 7.60 -3.59 23.96
N GLN A 56 8.53 -3.64 23.00
CA GLN A 56 9.96 -3.39 23.23
C GLN A 56 10.37 -2.00 22.76
N LYS A 57 9.88 -1.58 21.59
CA LYS A 57 10.16 -0.27 21.01
C LYS A 57 8.94 0.24 20.27
N MET A 58 8.72 1.54 20.34
CA MET A 58 7.69 2.21 19.56
C MET A 58 8.09 3.64 19.28
N LYS A 59 7.88 4.08 18.05
CA LYS A 59 8.14 5.45 17.63
C LYS A 59 7.16 5.86 16.55
N LEU A 60 6.73 7.11 16.65
CA LEU A 60 5.96 7.81 15.64
C LEU A 60 6.73 9.07 15.23
N PHE A 61 6.98 9.26 13.94
CA PHE A 61 7.76 10.38 13.41
C PHE A 61 7.31 10.74 12.00
N ARG A 62 7.79 11.87 11.47
CA ARG A 62 7.60 12.24 10.06
C ARG A 62 8.89 11.99 9.30
N LYS A 63 8.80 11.50 8.06
CA LYS A 63 9.93 11.35 7.15
C LYS A 63 9.45 11.45 5.71
N ALA A 64 10.05 12.34 4.93
CA ALA A 64 9.79 12.50 3.50
C ALA A 64 8.28 12.62 3.20
N GLY A 65 7.63 13.65 3.78
CA GLY A 65 6.22 13.94 3.52
C GLY A 65 5.20 12.96 4.08
N ALA A 66 5.60 11.90 4.80
CA ALA A 66 4.73 10.88 5.37
C ALA A 66 4.86 10.81 6.89
N ALA A 67 3.80 10.37 7.57
CA ALA A 67 3.89 9.94 8.96
C ALA A 67 4.30 8.46 9.02
N VAL A 68 5.19 8.11 9.94
CA VAL A 68 5.76 6.78 10.07
C VAL A 68 5.60 6.28 11.49
N PHE A 69 4.88 5.17 11.62
CA PHE A 69 4.87 4.33 12.82
C PHE A 69 5.94 3.25 12.67
N SER A 70 6.70 2.99 13.74
CA SER A 70 7.62 1.88 13.86
C SER A 70 7.49 1.27 15.25
N GLY A 71 7.02 0.02 15.30
CA GLY A 71 6.83 -0.75 16.52
C GLY A 71 7.60 -2.06 16.47
N GLU A 72 8.06 -2.52 17.64
CA GLU A 72 8.70 -3.83 17.82
C GLU A 72 8.18 -4.45 19.13
N GLY A 73 7.72 -5.69 19.05
CA GLY A 73 7.26 -6.43 20.22
C GLY A 73 7.53 -7.92 20.12
N ALA A 74 7.43 -8.60 21.26
CA ALA A 74 7.70 -10.02 21.41
C ALA A 74 6.44 -10.78 21.83
N PHE A 75 6.13 -11.89 21.16
CA PHE A 75 5.09 -12.80 21.62
C PHE A 75 5.58 -13.58 22.86
N PRO A 76 4.72 -13.83 23.85
CA PRO A 76 5.07 -14.62 25.02
C PRO A 76 5.31 -16.10 24.64
N GLY A 77 6.27 -16.76 25.29
CA GLY A 77 6.59 -18.17 25.02
C GLY A 77 7.68 -18.74 25.93
N ALA A 78 7.62 -20.06 26.21
CA ALA A 78 8.60 -20.78 26.99
C ALA A 78 9.69 -21.36 26.06
N GLY A 79 10.88 -20.73 25.99
CA GLY A 79 12.01 -21.24 25.19
C GLY A 79 12.65 -20.24 24.21
N GLY A 80 12.15 -19.01 24.17
CA GLY A 80 12.56 -17.96 23.24
C GLY A 80 11.34 -17.12 22.87
N SER A 81 11.55 -15.93 22.31
CA SER A 81 10.43 -15.09 21.84
C SER A 81 10.53 -14.91 20.33
N THR A 82 9.43 -15.21 19.63
CA THR A 82 9.22 -14.72 18.26
C THR A 82 8.91 -13.23 18.38
N THR A 83 9.67 -12.40 17.67
CA THR A 83 9.45 -10.95 17.68
C THR A 83 8.90 -10.50 16.33
N LEU A 84 8.18 -9.39 16.36
CA LEU A 84 7.64 -8.73 15.18
C LEU A 84 8.02 -7.27 15.26
N ARG A 85 8.69 -6.79 14.20
CA ARG A 85 8.84 -5.37 13.92
C ARG A 85 7.89 -4.97 12.81
N GLN A 86 7.10 -3.93 13.03
CA GLN A 86 6.20 -3.38 12.04
C GLN A 86 6.51 -1.92 11.77
N THR A 87 6.59 -1.58 10.49
CA THR A 87 6.69 -0.19 10.03
C THR A 87 5.49 0.13 9.18
N ILE A 88 4.79 1.23 9.50
CA ILE A 88 3.65 1.73 8.73
C ILE A 88 3.95 3.15 8.28
N ARG A 89 3.86 3.40 6.97
CA ARG A 89 4.06 4.71 6.37
C ARG A 89 2.73 5.22 5.81
N TYR A 90 2.23 6.30 6.39
CA TYR A 90 0.95 6.92 6.06
C TYR A 90 1.13 8.14 5.17
N ALA A 91 0.39 8.20 4.07
CA ALA A 91 0.33 9.35 3.19
C ALA A 91 -1.05 9.43 2.50
N ALA A 92 -1.58 10.65 2.36
CA ALA A 92 -2.86 10.90 1.69
C ALA A 92 -4.02 10.07 2.26
N ASN A 93 -4.40 8.97 1.61
CA ASN A 93 -5.47 8.06 2.04
C ASN A 93 -5.02 6.59 2.17
N HIS A 94 -3.72 6.33 2.24
CA HIS A 94 -3.18 4.97 2.29
C HIS A 94 -2.04 4.82 3.31
N ALA A 95 -1.75 3.56 3.61
CA ALA A 95 -0.71 3.12 4.52
C ALA A 95 0.06 1.95 3.89
N ARG A 96 1.37 2.11 3.65
CA ARG A 96 2.26 0.98 3.34
C ARG A 96 2.70 0.34 4.65
N ILE A 97 2.58 -0.99 4.73
CA ILE A 97 2.85 -1.78 5.94
C ILE A 97 3.93 -2.81 5.63
N THR A 98 5.02 -2.78 6.39
CA THR A 98 6.08 -3.79 6.35
C THR A 98 6.13 -4.50 7.70
N SER A 99 6.02 -5.81 7.70
CA SER A 99 6.09 -6.67 8.90
C SER A 99 7.28 -7.60 8.79
N ASP A 100 8.22 -7.48 9.74
CA ASP A 100 9.43 -8.29 9.86
C ASP A 100 9.29 -9.20 11.08
N TRP A 101 9.03 -10.48 10.82
CA TRP A 101 8.95 -11.53 11.83
C TRP A 101 10.33 -12.14 12.04
N HIS A 102 10.84 -12.05 13.26
CA HIS A 102 12.02 -12.79 13.67
C HIS A 102 11.58 -14.10 14.33
N TRP A 103 11.70 -15.20 13.59
CA TRP A 103 11.32 -16.51 14.09
C TRP A 103 12.46 -17.17 14.84
N HIS A 104 12.23 -17.52 16.10
CA HIS A 104 13.24 -18.17 16.93
C HIS A 104 13.33 -19.67 16.64
N ARG A 105 14.46 -20.28 17.00
CA ARG A 105 14.67 -21.72 16.84
C ARG A 105 13.71 -22.51 17.74
N GLY A 106 12.93 -23.40 17.14
CA GLY A 106 11.94 -24.22 17.84
C GLY A 106 10.57 -23.56 18.00
N GLY A 107 10.38 -22.33 17.51
CA GLY A 107 9.07 -21.67 17.52
C GLY A 107 8.07 -22.41 16.65
N LEU A 108 6.91 -22.74 17.22
CA LEU A 108 5.82 -23.45 16.56
C LEU A 108 4.65 -22.51 16.31
N ILE A 109 3.81 -22.88 15.35
CA ILE A 109 2.46 -22.33 15.15
C ILE A 109 1.49 -23.48 15.45
N GLN A 110 0.74 -23.35 16.54
CA GLN A 110 -0.22 -24.36 16.99
C GLN A 110 -1.55 -24.29 16.22
N ASP A 111 -2.02 -23.07 15.93
CA ASP A 111 -3.28 -22.81 15.24
C ASP A 111 -3.06 -21.94 14.00
N ALA A 112 -2.66 -20.69 14.19
CA ALA A 112 -2.48 -19.76 13.08
C ALA A 112 -1.51 -18.62 13.38
N CYS A 113 -0.89 -18.10 12.32
CA CYS A 113 -0.20 -16.82 12.35
C CYS A 113 -0.97 -15.84 11.46
N GLU A 114 -1.45 -14.75 12.07
CA GLU A 114 -2.22 -13.70 11.41
C GLU A 114 -1.38 -12.42 11.24
N GLN A 115 -1.53 -11.77 10.09
CA GLN A 115 -0.88 -10.49 9.81
C GLN A 115 -1.88 -9.49 9.23
N GLY A 116 -2.16 -8.44 9.98
CA GLY A 116 -3.02 -7.36 9.55
C GLY A 116 -4.48 -7.74 9.52
N SER A 117 -4.91 -8.48 10.54
CA SER A 117 -6.33 -8.69 10.84
C SER A 117 -6.91 -7.44 11.48
N PHE A 118 -8.19 -7.16 11.29
CA PHE A 118 -8.84 -5.97 11.83
C PHE A 118 -10.35 -6.13 11.88
N PHE A 119 -11.03 -5.23 12.59
CA PHE A 119 -12.47 -5.17 12.65
C PHE A 119 -13.01 -3.88 12.01
N LEU A 120 -14.06 -4.02 11.21
CA LEU A 120 -14.76 -2.90 10.59
C LEU A 120 -16.13 -2.73 11.25
N PRO A 121 -16.33 -1.72 12.11
CA PRO A 121 -17.64 -1.51 12.74
C PRO A 121 -18.71 -1.11 11.72
N GLY A 122 -19.97 -1.40 12.05
CA GLY A 122 -21.12 -0.99 11.25
C GLY A 122 -21.63 -2.06 10.29
N THR A 123 -22.40 -1.65 9.27
CA THR A 123 -23.05 -2.59 8.34
C THR A 123 -22.36 -2.60 6.98
N TRP A 124 -21.74 -3.72 6.63
CA TRP A 124 -20.98 -3.93 5.40
C TRP A 124 -21.75 -4.84 4.45
N ARG A 125 -21.88 -4.42 3.18
CA ARG A 125 -22.80 -5.08 2.22
C ARG A 125 -22.12 -5.80 1.08
N LYS A 126 -20.98 -5.29 0.65
CA LYS A 126 -20.31 -5.78 -0.55
C LYS A 126 -18.81 -5.69 -0.40
N VAL A 127 -18.14 -6.55 -1.15
CA VAL A 127 -16.69 -6.56 -1.28
C VAL A 127 -16.33 -6.58 -2.76
N PHE A 128 -15.41 -5.71 -3.16
CA PHE A 128 -14.73 -5.81 -4.45
C PHE A 128 -13.56 -6.77 -4.28
N LEU A 129 -13.49 -7.79 -5.11
CA LEU A 129 -12.43 -8.79 -5.10
C LEU A 129 -11.52 -8.57 -6.30
N PHE A 130 -10.23 -8.40 -6.05
CA PHE A 130 -9.21 -8.62 -7.07
C PHE A 130 -8.61 -10.01 -6.87
N PRO A 131 -8.79 -10.96 -7.81
CA PRO A 131 -8.42 -12.35 -7.60
C PRO A 131 -6.92 -12.57 -7.32
N ALA A 132 -6.58 -13.75 -6.80
CA ALA A 132 -5.19 -14.14 -6.64
C ALA A 132 -4.50 -14.30 -8.02
N PRO A 133 -3.16 -14.25 -8.10
CA PRO A 133 -2.44 -14.43 -9.36
C PRO A 133 -2.85 -15.68 -10.14
N ALA A 134 -2.95 -16.83 -9.47
CA ALA A 134 -3.34 -18.09 -10.10
C ALA A 134 -4.79 -18.08 -10.64
N ASP A 135 -5.69 -17.33 -10.00
CA ASP A 135 -7.08 -17.20 -10.42
C ASP A 135 -7.22 -16.26 -11.64
N LEU A 136 -6.40 -15.21 -11.70
CA LEU A 136 -6.31 -14.33 -12.87
C LEU A 136 -5.81 -15.09 -14.11
N GLU A 137 -4.81 -15.97 -13.94
CA GLU A 137 -4.32 -16.86 -15.01
C GLU A 137 -5.41 -17.81 -15.52
N GLN A 138 -6.38 -18.17 -14.67
CA GLN A 138 -7.55 -18.98 -15.03
C GLN A 138 -8.70 -18.14 -15.62
N GLY A 139 -8.52 -16.83 -15.80
CA GLY A 139 -9.49 -15.93 -16.41
C GLY A 139 -10.54 -15.37 -15.46
N GLN A 140 -10.36 -15.51 -14.14
CA GLN A 140 -11.21 -14.78 -13.19
C GLN A 140 -10.95 -13.28 -13.32
N THR A 141 -12.00 -12.47 -13.24
CA THR A 141 -11.91 -11.01 -13.37
C THR A 141 -12.27 -10.31 -12.06
N PRO A 142 -11.71 -9.11 -11.81
CA PRO A 142 -12.09 -8.31 -10.65
C PRO A 142 -13.57 -7.92 -10.67
N GLY A 143 -14.20 -7.86 -9.50
CA GLY A 143 -15.61 -7.51 -9.43
C GLY A 143 -16.18 -7.37 -8.03
N TRP A 144 -17.35 -6.73 -7.96
CA TRP A 144 -18.14 -6.63 -6.73
C TRP A 144 -18.96 -7.90 -6.50
N GLN A 145 -18.96 -8.37 -5.24
CA GLN A 145 -19.83 -9.43 -4.76
C GLN A 145 -20.49 -9.03 -3.44
N ALA A 146 -21.68 -9.57 -3.17
CA ALA A 146 -22.40 -9.32 -1.93
C ALA A 146 -21.71 -10.04 -0.74
N LEU A 147 -21.67 -9.39 0.41
CA LEU A 147 -21.30 -10.01 1.67
C LEU A 147 -22.53 -10.75 2.23
N PRO A 148 -22.44 -12.06 2.52
CA PRO A 148 -23.56 -12.79 3.11
C PRO A 148 -23.88 -12.24 4.50
N GLU A 149 -25.17 -12.03 4.78
CA GLU A 149 -25.60 -11.57 6.10
C GLU A 149 -25.33 -12.65 7.15
N ASN A 150 -24.62 -12.28 8.22
CA ASN A 150 -24.19 -13.23 9.28
C ASN A 150 -23.42 -14.45 8.73
N GLY A 151 -22.76 -14.27 7.58
CA GLY A 151 -22.03 -15.34 6.89
C GLY A 151 -20.52 -15.16 6.93
N VAL A 152 -19.83 -16.15 6.38
CA VAL A 152 -18.37 -16.19 6.26
C VAL A 152 -18.01 -16.30 4.79
N LEU A 153 -17.07 -15.46 4.33
CA LEU A 153 -16.35 -15.66 3.08
C LEU A 153 -14.92 -16.05 3.39
N GLU A 154 -14.40 -17.03 2.68
CA GLU A 154 -13.04 -17.52 2.85
C GLU A 154 -12.33 -17.58 1.50
N PHE A 155 -11.15 -16.99 1.41
CA PHE A 155 -10.32 -16.97 0.21
C PHE A 155 -9.00 -17.69 0.46
N SER A 156 -8.71 -18.65 -0.41
CA SER A 156 -7.47 -19.44 -0.42
C SER A 156 -7.31 -19.96 -1.86
N PRO A 157 -6.33 -19.49 -2.65
CA PRO A 157 -5.22 -18.57 -2.30
C PRO A 157 -5.66 -17.16 -1.90
N LEU A 158 -4.73 -16.39 -1.32
CA LEU A 158 -5.00 -14.99 -0.92
C LEU A 158 -5.25 -14.12 -2.17
N PRO A 159 -6.32 -13.32 -2.20
CA PRO A 159 -6.54 -12.36 -3.27
C PRO A 159 -5.50 -11.23 -3.23
N LEU A 160 -5.26 -10.57 -4.37
CA LEU A 160 -4.32 -9.45 -4.42
C LEU A 160 -4.79 -8.28 -3.56
N LEU A 161 -6.09 -7.97 -3.58
CA LEU A 161 -6.72 -6.98 -2.72
C LEU A 161 -8.22 -7.22 -2.58
N LEU A 162 -8.80 -6.65 -1.52
CA LEU A 162 -10.23 -6.52 -1.31
C LEU A 162 -10.60 -5.07 -1.00
N ILE A 163 -11.78 -4.62 -1.44
CA ILE A 163 -12.38 -3.36 -1.00
C ILE A 163 -13.71 -3.69 -0.32
N CYS A 164 -13.82 -3.46 0.97
CA CYS A 164 -15.09 -3.53 1.66
C CYS A 164 -15.83 -2.20 1.48
N ALA A 165 -17.16 -2.23 1.30
CA ALA A 165 -17.99 -1.02 1.29
C ALA A 165 -19.22 -1.17 2.21
N ASN A 166 -19.51 -0.10 2.97
CA ASN A 166 -20.64 -0.03 3.88
C ASN A 166 -21.84 0.75 3.27
N ASP A 167 -22.97 0.75 3.99
CA ASP A 167 -24.21 1.43 3.55
C ASP A 167 -24.08 2.96 3.48
N SER A 168 -23.11 3.56 4.19
CA SER A 168 -22.85 5.00 4.13
C SER A 168 -21.88 5.40 3.00
N GLY A 169 -21.44 4.44 2.19
CA GLY A 169 -20.52 4.69 1.08
C GLY A 169 -19.05 4.80 1.47
N GLN A 170 -18.69 4.58 2.74
CA GLN A 170 -17.29 4.48 3.16
C GLN A 170 -16.70 3.16 2.66
N GLN A 171 -15.42 3.21 2.31
CA GLN A 171 -14.70 2.07 1.77
C GLN A 171 -13.36 1.92 2.47
N LEU A 172 -12.98 0.65 2.71
CA LEU A 172 -11.64 0.28 3.14
C LEU A 172 -11.10 -0.76 2.16
N GLU A 173 -9.96 -0.45 1.56
CA GLU A 173 -9.17 -1.34 0.73
C GLU A 173 -8.01 -1.90 1.55
N PHE A 174 -7.75 -3.19 1.37
CA PHE A 174 -6.55 -3.83 1.90
C PHE A 174 -6.04 -4.84 0.89
N GLY A 175 -4.72 -4.95 0.77
CA GLY A 175 -4.12 -5.84 -0.20
C GLY A 175 -2.73 -6.32 0.18
N LEU A 176 -2.28 -7.31 -0.59
CA LEU A 176 -0.91 -7.79 -0.57
C LEU A 176 0.03 -6.69 -1.08
N GLY A 177 1.28 -6.72 -0.62
CA GLY A 177 2.30 -5.79 -1.09
C GLY A 177 3.01 -6.27 -2.34
N ASP A 178 4.15 -5.62 -2.60
CA ASP A 178 5.05 -5.89 -3.72
C ASP A 178 5.69 -7.29 -3.62
N ASP A 179 5.85 -7.82 -2.42
CA ASP A 179 6.55 -9.07 -2.16
C ASP A 179 5.70 -10.34 -2.30
N LEU A 180 4.93 -10.43 -3.40
CA LEU A 180 4.06 -11.59 -3.67
C LEU A 180 4.80 -12.93 -3.59
N TRP A 181 6.06 -13.01 -4.02
CA TRP A 181 6.86 -14.24 -3.89
C TRP A 181 7.00 -14.70 -2.43
N ARG A 182 7.07 -13.79 -1.47
CA ARG A 182 7.09 -14.12 -0.03
C ARG A 182 5.71 -14.50 0.45
N SER A 183 4.69 -13.78 0.02
CA SER A 183 3.30 -14.13 0.32
C SER A 183 2.98 -15.54 -0.18
N ILE A 184 3.33 -15.90 -1.42
CA ILE A 184 3.11 -17.24 -1.99
C ILE A 184 3.87 -18.32 -1.22
N GLN A 185 5.13 -18.07 -0.84
CA GLN A 185 5.93 -19.04 -0.05
C GLN A 185 5.48 -19.13 1.41
N GLY A 186 4.89 -18.07 1.97
CA GLY A 186 4.46 -17.98 3.36
C GLY A 186 5.60 -18.17 4.37
N LEU A 187 5.21 -18.44 5.62
CA LEU A 187 6.17 -18.85 6.68
C LEU A 187 6.66 -20.28 6.48
N VAL A 188 5.77 -21.14 5.95
CA VAL A 188 6.01 -22.56 5.65
C VAL A 188 5.42 -22.84 4.25
N PRO A 189 6.21 -23.32 3.27
CA PRO A 189 5.79 -23.47 1.87
C PRO A 189 4.55 -24.32 1.58
N GLN A 190 4.04 -25.07 2.56
CA GLN A 190 2.85 -25.93 2.43
C GLN A 190 1.72 -25.51 3.37
N ALA A 191 1.95 -24.49 4.21
CA ALA A 191 0.91 -24.01 5.10
C ALA A 191 -0.18 -23.33 4.27
N ARG A 192 -1.43 -23.64 4.64
CA ARG A 192 -2.58 -22.98 4.05
C ARG A 192 -2.59 -21.51 4.47
N GLN A 193 -2.83 -20.63 3.51
CA GLN A 193 -3.06 -19.21 3.73
C GLN A 193 -4.53 -18.91 3.50
N ILE A 194 -5.10 -18.10 4.38
CA ILE A 194 -6.54 -17.85 4.41
C ILE A 194 -6.78 -16.38 4.65
N LEU A 195 -7.67 -15.78 3.85
CA LEU A 195 -8.32 -14.53 4.19
C LEU A 195 -9.79 -14.84 4.49
N ARG A 196 -10.21 -14.58 5.72
CA ARG A 196 -11.58 -14.83 6.18
C ARG A 196 -12.28 -13.53 6.51
N LEU A 197 -13.47 -13.35 5.95
CA LEU A 197 -14.39 -12.27 6.29
C LEU A 197 -15.58 -12.85 7.03
N THR A 198 -15.75 -12.47 8.30
CA THR A 198 -16.90 -12.89 9.11
C THR A 198 -17.82 -11.68 9.30
N ASN A 199 -18.95 -11.69 8.60
CA ASN A 199 -19.92 -10.62 8.66
C ASN A 199 -20.87 -10.84 9.84
N SER A 200 -21.20 -9.79 10.58
CA SER A 200 -22.10 -9.84 11.72
C SER A 200 -22.88 -8.54 11.84
N ARG A 201 -23.91 -8.53 12.70
CA ARG A 201 -24.65 -7.29 13.02
C ARG A 201 -23.80 -6.18 13.64
N ARG A 202 -22.63 -6.51 14.20
CA ARG A 202 -21.73 -5.52 14.83
C ARG A 202 -20.75 -4.91 13.84
N GLY A 203 -20.44 -5.62 12.76
CA GLY A 203 -19.33 -5.30 11.87
C GLY A 203 -18.78 -6.52 11.15
N LEU A 204 -17.76 -6.26 10.33
CA LEU A 204 -17.03 -7.24 9.55
C LEU A 204 -15.68 -7.50 10.22
N LEU A 205 -15.44 -8.75 10.63
CA LEU A 205 -14.12 -9.19 11.09
C LEU A 205 -13.33 -9.70 9.89
N CYS A 206 -12.16 -9.10 9.64
CA CYS A 206 -11.23 -9.49 8.60
C CYS A 206 -10.03 -10.20 9.24
N GLN A 207 -9.83 -11.48 8.93
CA GLN A 207 -8.68 -12.26 9.43
C GLN A 207 -7.79 -12.68 8.26
N ARG A 208 -6.54 -12.23 8.27
CA ARG A 208 -5.54 -12.61 7.26
C ARG A 208 -4.50 -13.54 7.89
N CYS A 209 -4.68 -14.83 7.67
CA CYS A 209 -3.77 -15.87 8.14
C CYS A 209 -2.69 -16.15 7.09
N ILE A 210 -1.44 -15.88 7.43
CA ILE A 210 -0.26 -16.16 6.58
C ILE A 210 0.29 -17.58 6.78
N ALA A 211 -0.21 -18.28 7.79
CA ALA A 211 -0.05 -19.72 7.98
C ALA A 211 -1.17 -20.23 8.90
N VAL A 212 -1.75 -21.39 8.57
CA VAL A 212 -2.77 -22.08 9.38
C VAL A 212 -2.35 -23.55 9.53
N ALA A 213 -2.28 -24.02 10.77
CA ALA A 213 -2.07 -25.42 11.10
C ALA A 213 -3.39 -26.19 10.92
N GLY A 214 -3.34 -27.39 10.34
CA GLY A 214 -4.52 -28.25 10.26
C GLY A 214 -4.86 -28.80 11.64
N ALA A 215 -6.15 -28.87 11.99
CA ALA A 215 -6.63 -29.38 13.29
C ALA A 215 -6.08 -30.79 13.63
N ASP A 216 -5.84 -31.63 12.62
CA ASP A 216 -5.30 -33.00 12.77
C ASP A 216 -3.84 -33.12 12.31
N GLN A 217 -3.15 -32.00 12.10
CA GLN A 217 -1.75 -31.97 11.65
C GLN A 217 -0.83 -31.55 12.80
N PRO A 218 0.46 -31.97 12.77
CA PRO A 218 1.43 -31.45 13.73
C PRO A 218 1.55 -29.93 13.61
N PRO A 219 1.92 -29.23 14.70
CA PRO A 219 2.18 -27.79 14.67
C PRO A 219 3.17 -27.43 13.56
N LEU A 220 2.95 -26.29 12.91
CA LEU A 220 3.87 -25.83 11.87
C LEU A 220 5.15 -25.32 12.52
N GLN A 221 6.29 -25.62 11.90
CA GLN A 221 7.59 -25.20 12.38
C GLN A 221 8.33 -24.39 11.30
N PRO A 222 8.17 -23.06 11.29
CA PRO A 222 8.98 -22.20 10.43
C PRO A 222 10.48 -22.34 10.73
N GLU A 223 11.31 -22.07 9.72
CA GLU A 223 12.76 -22.00 9.89
C GLU A 223 13.13 -20.81 10.79
N ALA A 224 14.18 -20.96 11.59
CA ALA A 224 14.68 -19.88 12.44
C ALA A 224 15.39 -18.81 11.59
N ARG A 225 14.65 -17.78 11.18
CA ARG A 225 15.15 -16.66 10.36
C ARG A 225 14.22 -15.46 10.43
N GLU A 226 14.60 -14.40 9.73
CA GLU A 226 13.74 -13.25 9.49
C GLU A 226 12.83 -13.49 8.27
N TYR A 227 11.54 -13.23 8.44
CA TYR A 227 10.54 -13.23 7.38
C TYR A 227 9.96 -11.82 7.25
N ARG A 228 10.06 -11.24 6.06
CA ARG A 228 9.44 -9.95 5.74
C ARG A 228 8.18 -10.18 4.92
N PHE A 229 7.15 -9.39 5.17
CA PHE A 229 5.95 -9.32 4.33
C PHE A 229 5.53 -7.87 4.17
N THR A 230 5.13 -7.49 2.97
CA THR A 230 4.52 -6.18 2.71
C THR A 230 3.02 -6.32 2.45
N SER A 231 2.29 -5.28 2.84
CA SER A 231 0.86 -5.10 2.57
C SER A 231 0.52 -3.62 2.63
N TYR A 232 -0.74 -3.29 2.35
CA TYR A 232 -1.21 -1.92 2.49
C TYR A 232 -2.67 -1.86 2.92
N LEU A 233 -3.03 -0.69 3.43
CA LEU A 233 -4.40 -0.26 3.62
C LEU A 233 -4.63 1.02 2.83
N ALA A 234 -5.85 1.22 2.34
CA ALA A 234 -6.33 2.52 1.87
C ALA A 234 -7.79 2.71 2.25
N TRP A 235 -8.21 3.97 2.38
CA TRP A 235 -9.57 4.31 2.81
C TRP A 235 -10.17 5.42 1.96
N SER A 236 -11.50 5.42 1.88
CA SER A 236 -12.22 6.51 1.25
C SER A 236 -11.92 7.81 2.00
N ALA A 237 -11.34 8.80 1.33
CA ALA A 237 -11.10 10.12 1.88
C ALA A 237 -11.69 11.19 0.95
N PRO A 238 -13.02 11.43 0.99
CA PRO A 238 -13.70 12.30 0.03
C PRO A 238 -13.11 13.71 -0.08
N ALA A 239 -12.56 14.24 1.02
CA ALA A 239 -11.90 15.54 1.05
C ALA A 239 -10.60 15.62 0.20
N LEU A 240 -10.00 14.49 -0.14
CA LEU A 240 -8.80 14.41 -0.99
C LEU A 240 -9.11 14.08 -2.45
N VAL A 241 -10.33 13.59 -2.72
CA VAL A 241 -10.74 13.24 -4.09
C VAL A 241 -10.94 14.51 -4.89
N ARG A 242 -10.21 14.64 -6.00
CA ARG A 242 -10.35 15.75 -6.93
C ARG A 242 -11.46 15.43 -7.95
N PRO A 243 -12.21 16.45 -8.43
CA PRO A 243 -13.10 16.27 -9.57
C PRO A 243 -12.33 15.77 -10.79
N ALA A 244 -13.03 15.10 -11.71
CA ALA A 244 -12.42 14.69 -12.97
C ALA A 244 -11.82 15.92 -13.70
N PRO A 245 -10.53 15.87 -14.09
CA PRO A 245 -9.89 17.01 -14.74
C PRO A 245 -10.46 17.21 -16.16
N ASP A 246 -10.55 18.47 -16.61
CA ASP A 246 -10.81 18.79 -18.02
C ASP A 246 -9.53 18.54 -18.84
N PRO A 247 -9.47 17.51 -19.70
CA PRO A 247 -8.24 17.20 -20.44
C PRO A 247 -7.78 18.34 -21.35
N HIS A 248 -8.69 19.22 -21.80
CA HIS A 248 -8.35 20.33 -22.70
C HIS A 248 -7.56 21.45 -22.01
N ARG A 249 -7.55 21.48 -20.67
CA ARG A 249 -6.75 22.42 -19.87
C ARG A 249 -5.24 22.12 -19.94
N TYR A 250 -4.86 20.89 -20.28
CA TYR A 250 -3.48 20.43 -20.19
C TYR A 250 -2.85 20.31 -21.57
N ARG A 251 -1.64 20.87 -21.72
CA ARG A 251 -0.85 20.72 -22.94
C ARG A 251 -0.06 19.41 -22.90
N PRO A 252 -0.20 18.51 -23.88
CA PRO A 252 0.63 17.31 -23.95
C PRO A 252 2.11 17.66 -24.13
N LEU A 253 2.96 17.02 -23.33
CA LEU A 253 4.41 17.06 -23.51
C LEU A 253 4.94 15.70 -23.93
N SER A 254 5.95 15.75 -24.80
CA SER A 254 6.67 14.60 -25.32
C SER A 254 7.94 14.33 -24.52
N PHE A 255 8.42 13.09 -24.62
CA PHE A 255 9.73 12.69 -24.10
C PHE A 255 10.77 12.66 -25.21
N THR A 256 11.99 13.09 -24.91
CA THR A 256 13.17 12.87 -25.76
C THR A 256 13.54 11.39 -25.77
N ALA A 257 14.40 10.97 -26.71
CA ALA A 257 14.95 9.61 -26.73
C ALA A 257 15.75 9.25 -25.45
N SER A 258 16.30 10.25 -24.76
CA SER A 258 16.97 10.08 -23.45
C SER A 258 15.98 9.92 -22.29
N GLY A 259 14.67 10.06 -22.53
CA GLY A 259 13.60 9.98 -21.53
C GLY A 259 13.50 11.21 -20.63
N GLU A 260 13.73 12.39 -21.20
CA GLU A 260 13.62 13.70 -20.57
C GLU A 260 12.47 14.48 -21.21
N LEU A 261 11.99 15.54 -20.57
CA LEU A 261 10.98 16.41 -21.18
C LEU A 261 11.57 17.20 -22.35
N VAL A 262 10.82 17.34 -23.44
CA VAL A 262 11.22 18.20 -24.57
C VAL A 262 11.22 19.67 -24.12
N ARG A 263 12.42 20.25 -23.97
CA ARG A 263 12.62 21.60 -23.41
C ARG A 263 11.84 22.69 -24.14
N GLN A 264 11.74 22.63 -25.47
CA GLN A 264 11.01 23.63 -26.26
C GLN A 264 9.51 23.61 -25.96
N GLU A 265 8.92 22.42 -25.79
CA GLU A 265 7.51 22.27 -25.45
C GLU A 265 7.23 22.77 -24.02
N LEU A 266 8.12 22.44 -23.08
CA LEU A 266 8.04 22.90 -21.69
C LEU A 266 8.13 24.43 -21.59
N LEU A 267 9.11 25.06 -22.24
CA LEU A 267 9.27 26.53 -22.27
C LEU A 267 8.04 27.23 -22.86
N ALA A 268 7.39 26.61 -23.84
CA ALA A 268 6.20 27.15 -24.46
C ALA A 268 4.95 27.09 -23.54
N CYS A 269 5.06 26.52 -22.33
CA CYS A 269 4.01 26.52 -21.32
C CYS A 269 4.07 27.72 -20.35
N GLY A 270 5.10 28.56 -20.44
CA GLY A 270 5.27 29.74 -19.57
C GLY A 270 5.58 29.38 -18.10
N ASP A 271 5.43 30.36 -17.21
CA ASP A 271 5.91 30.28 -15.82
C ASP A 271 4.97 29.50 -14.86
N CYS A 272 3.73 29.25 -15.28
CA CYS A 272 2.74 28.46 -14.54
C CYS A 272 2.18 27.38 -15.48
N PRO A 273 2.95 26.31 -15.75
CA PRO A 273 2.61 25.34 -16.78
C PRO A 273 1.38 24.53 -16.40
N SER A 274 0.55 24.22 -17.41
CA SER A 274 -0.54 23.24 -17.33
C SER A 274 -0.30 22.18 -18.38
N LEU A 275 0.16 20.99 -17.96
CA LEU A 275 0.75 19.99 -18.83
C LEU A 275 0.24 18.57 -18.56
N SER A 276 0.24 17.74 -19.58
CA SER A 276 -0.11 16.32 -19.46
C SER A 276 1.02 15.41 -19.91
N LEU A 277 1.27 14.34 -19.16
CA LEU A 277 2.25 13.30 -19.44
C LEU A 277 1.57 11.94 -19.56
N ASP A 278 1.93 11.17 -20.59
CA ASP A 278 1.55 9.77 -20.71
C ASP A 278 2.80 8.88 -20.56
N PHE A 279 3.00 8.29 -19.39
CA PHE A 279 4.20 7.49 -19.14
C PHE A 279 4.30 6.26 -20.05
N ARG A 280 3.21 5.76 -20.65
CA ARG A 280 3.30 4.65 -21.62
C ARG A 280 4.24 4.97 -22.79
N THR A 281 4.28 6.25 -23.18
CA THR A 281 5.12 6.78 -24.27
C THR A 281 6.59 6.97 -23.90
N LEU A 282 6.95 6.78 -22.62
CA LEU A 282 8.31 6.94 -22.14
C LEU A 282 9.23 5.90 -22.81
N PRO A 283 10.38 6.30 -23.39
CA PRO A 283 11.27 5.40 -24.13
C PRO A 283 12.14 4.58 -23.17
N LEU A 284 11.48 3.74 -22.35
CA LEU A 284 12.14 2.84 -21.42
C LEU A 284 12.70 1.61 -22.15
N PRO A 285 13.87 1.10 -21.72
CA PRO A 285 14.40 -0.17 -22.22
C PRO A 285 13.46 -1.32 -21.88
N ARG A 286 13.53 -2.41 -22.65
CA ARG A 286 12.68 -3.60 -22.45
C ARG A 286 12.74 -4.17 -21.03
N GLN A 287 13.92 -4.12 -20.40
CA GLN A 287 14.13 -4.59 -19.02
C GLN A 287 13.39 -3.79 -17.95
N ALA A 288 12.74 -2.67 -18.27
CA ALA A 288 11.89 -1.91 -17.35
C ALA A 288 10.40 -2.26 -17.49
N ARG A 289 10.05 -3.08 -18.49
CA ARG A 289 8.67 -3.50 -18.77
C ARG A 289 8.34 -4.77 -18.00
N ARG A 290 7.08 -4.92 -17.60
CA ARG A 290 6.55 -6.15 -17.01
C ARG A 290 6.67 -7.31 -18.00
N SER A 291 6.92 -8.50 -17.47
CA SER A 291 7.10 -9.71 -18.27
C SER A 291 5.81 -10.22 -18.94
N GLY A 292 4.63 -9.84 -18.43
CA GLY A 292 3.33 -10.34 -18.91
C GLY A 292 2.70 -9.48 -20.00
N ASP A 293 2.35 -8.25 -19.67
CA ASP A 293 1.62 -7.33 -20.56
C ASP A 293 2.54 -6.37 -21.34
N GLY A 294 3.83 -6.33 -21.03
CA GLY A 294 4.80 -5.42 -21.66
C GLY A 294 4.61 -3.96 -21.26
N GLU A 295 3.70 -3.66 -20.32
CA GLU A 295 3.54 -2.34 -19.73
C GLU A 295 4.71 -2.00 -18.79
N ILE A 296 4.72 -0.80 -18.24
CA ILE A 296 5.75 -0.37 -17.29
C ILE A 296 5.66 -1.16 -16.00
N CYS A 297 6.79 -1.66 -15.49
CA CYS A 297 6.85 -2.14 -14.11
C CYS A 297 7.28 -1.01 -13.19
N TRP A 298 6.46 -0.67 -12.20
CA TRP A 298 6.78 0.37 -11.23
C TRP A 298 7.80 -0.05 -10.17
N GLU A 299 7.98 -1.35 -9.93
CA GLU A 299 9.08 -1.87 -9.09
C GLU A 299 10.45 -1.72 -9.77
N SER A 300 10.49 -1.53 -11.09
CA SER A 300 11.76 -1.35 -11.80
C SER A 300 12.45 -0.04 -11.40
N LYS A 301 13.67 -0.15 -10.86
CA LYS A 301 14.54 1.02 -10.58
C LYS A 301 14.74 1.91 -11.81
N VAL A 302 14.74 1.33 -13.02
CA VAL A 302 14.89 2.08 -14.27
C VAL A 302 13.67 2.97 -14.51
N THR A 303 12.46 2.42 -14.37
CA THR A 303 11.20 3.18 -14.44
C THR A 303 11.22 4.33 -13.45
N GLN A 304 11.44 4.04 -12.17
CA GLN A 304 11.41 5.05 -11.12
C GLN A 304 12.46 6.12 -11.35
N LYS A 305 13.68 5.78 -11.81
CA LYS A 305 14.73 6.75 -12.12
C LYS A 305 14.30 7.73 -13.20
N TYR A 306 13.70 7.24 -14.30
CA TYR A 306 13.27 8.11 -15.40
C TYR A 306 12.12 9.03 -14.95
N VAL A 307 11.11 8.48 -14.29
CA VAL A 307 9.97 9.25 -13.79
C VAL A 307 10.41 10.29 -12.77
N ARG A 308 11.26 9.92 -11.80
CA ARG A 308 11.80 10.86 -10.81
C ARG A 308 12.60 11.99 -11.48
N ARG A 309 13.38 11.70 -12.52
CA ARG A 309 14.09 12.73 -13.29
C ARG A 309 13.11 13.71 -13.96
N ILE A 310 12.04 13.21 -14.58
CA ILE A 310 11.01 14.05 -15.21
C ILE A 310 10.33 14.97 -14.19
N ILE A 311 9.93 14.41 -13.04
CA ILE A 311 9.29 15.21 -11.98
C ILE A 311 10.25 16.24 -11.39
N ARG A 312 11.54 15.93 -11.26
CA ARG A 312 12.56 16.93 -10.89
C ARG A 312 12.67 18.05 -11.92
N GLN A 313 12.69 17.73 -13.21
CA GLN A 313 12.68 18.75 -14.27
C GLN A 313 11.48 19.70 -14.16
N LEU A 314 10.29 19.18 -13.81
CA LEU A 314 9.11 20.02 -13.57
C LEU A 314 9.27 20.90 -12.31
N ALA A 315 9.72 20.32 -11.20
CA ALA A 315 9.93 21.03 -9.95
C ALA A 315 10.98 22.16 -10.08
N ASP A 316 12.05 21.89 -10.84
CA ASP A 316 13.13 22.86 -11.09
C ASP A 316 12.72 23.93 -12.11
N TYR A 317 11.73 23.62 -12.97
CA TYR A 317 11.22 24.55 -13.98
C TYR A 317 10.25 25.59 -13.39
N ALA A 318 9.29 25.16 -12.57
CA ALA A 318 8.30 26.07 -12.00
C ALA A 318 7.90 25.70 -10.55
N PRO A 319 7.73 26.69 -9.66
CA PRO A 319 7.34 26.45 -8.27
C PRO A 319 5.86 26.06 -8.12
N GLN A 320 5.05 26.26 -9.16
CA GLN A 320 3.62 25.98 -9.19
C GLN A 320 3.19 25.57 -10.61
N GLY A 321 2.08 24.86 -10.75
CA GLY A 321 1.57 24.41 -12.04
C GLY A 321 0.44 23.39 -11.92
N ALA A 322 0.05 22.80 -13.04
CA ALA A 322 -0.91 21.69 -13.10
C ALA A 322 -0.34 20.55 -13.96
N LEU A 323 -0.39 19.33 -13.41
CA LEU A 323 0.13 18.10 -14.00
C LEU A 323 -0.99 17.07 -14.11
N LEU A 324 -1.29 16.65 -15.33
CA LEU A 324 -2.15 15.50 -15.61
C LEU A 324 -1.29 14.30 -16.02
N ILE A 325 -1.33 13.21 -15.27
CA ILE A 325 -0.82 11.92 -15.74
C ILE A 325 -1.96 11.18 -16.43
N SER A 326 -1.93 11.16 -17.77
CA SER A 326 -3.00 10.61 -18.59
C SER A 326 -2.89 9.10 -18.82
N GLY A 327 -1.76 8.49 -18.48
CA GLY A 327 -1.55 7.05 -18.64
C GLY A 327 -0.23 6.54 -18.07
N GLY A 328 -0.16 5.21 -17.93
CA GLY A 328 1.05 4.48 -17.53
C GLY A 328 1.24 4.30 -16.02
N MET A 329 0.33 4.78 -15.18
CA MET A 329 0.32 4.57 -13.72
C MET A 329 -0.73 3.54 -13.28
N SER A 330 -0.86 2.45 -14.01
CA SER A 330 -1.79 1.36 -13.67
C SER A 330 -1.03 0.14 -13.16
N PRO A 331 -1.48 -0.47 -12.04
CA PRO A 331 -0.78 -1.60 -11.45
C PRO A 331 -0.86 -2.85 -12.33
N GLY A 332 0.04 -3.80 -12.08
CA GLY A 332 0.07 -5.08 -12.77
C GLY A 332 1.02 -6.09 -12.14
N LEU A 333 0.83 -7.35 -12.53
CA LEU A 333 1.69 -8.46 -12.12
C LEU A 333 2.91 -8.54 -13.01
N CYS A 334 4.05 -8.85 -12.39
CA CYS A 334 5.29 -9.08 -13.11
C CYS A 334 6.06 -10.25 -12.49
N LEU A 335 6.80 -10.97 -13.33
CA LEU A 335 7.65 -12.10 -12.92
C LEU A 335 9.15 -11.78 -13.06
N ASP A 336 9.54 -10.61 -13.59
CA ASP A 336 10.96 -10.28 -13.75
C ASP A 336 11.59 -9.94 -12.40
N GLY A 337 12.33 -10.89 -11.83
CA GLY A 337 12.96 -10.71 -10.52
C GLY A 337 13.98 -9.58 -10.47
N VAL A 338 14.53 -9.12 -11.60
CA VAL A 338 15.50 -8.02 -11.62
C VAL A 338 14.87 -6.73 -11.07
N HIS A 339 13.57 -6.50 -11.29
CA HIS A 339 12.86 -5.31 -10.77
C HIS A 339 12.88 -5.27 -9.25
N CYS A 340 12.74 -6.43 -8.59
CA CYS A 340 12.77 -6.56 -7.14
C CYS A 340 14.15 -6.96 -6.59
N SER A 341 15.23 -6.76 -7.36
CA SER A 341 16.61 -7.14 -6.98
C SER A 341 16.79 -8.63 -6.63
N ARG A 342 16.07 -9.51 -7.34
CA ARG A 342 16.12 -10.96 -7.22
C ARG A 342 16.68 -11.61 -8.49
N ARG A 343 17.13 -12.86 -8.35
CA ARG A 343 17.57 -13.70 -9.47
C ARG A 343 16.41 -14.58 -9.92
N GLY A 344 16.20 -14.67 -11.24
CA GLY A 344 15.18 -15.53 -11.83
C GLY A 344 13.75 -15.01 -11.65
N PRO A 345 12.74 -15.80 -12.09
CA PRO A 345 11.35 -15.39 -12.00
C PRO A 345 10.89 -15.15 -10.56
N THR A 346 10.37 -13.97 -10.27
CA THR A 346 9.89 -13.57 -8.95
C THR A 346 8.56 -12.81 -9.10
N PRO A 347 7.42 -13.43 -8.76
CA PRO A 347 6.13 -12.75 -8.84
C PRO A 347 6.08 -11.56 -7.89
N HIS A 348 5.68 -10.40 -8.42
CA HIS A 348 5.50 -9.16 -7.67
C HIS A 348 4.35 -8.33 -8.25
N TRP A 349 3.86 -7.40 -7.44
CA TRP A 349 2.74 -6.50 -7.74
C TRP A 349 3.14 -5.06 -7.51
N ASP A 350 3.07 -4.23 -8.55
CA ASP A 350 3.73 -2.92 -8.55
C ASP A 350 2.86 -1.75 -8.04
N LEU A 351 1.70 -2.03 -7.44
CA LEU A 351 0.82 -1.02 -6.84
C LEU A 351 1.51 -0.23 -5.72
N LEU A 352 2.28 -0.89 -4.84
CA LEU A 352 2.97 -0.19 -3.76
C LEU A 352 4.00 0.81 -4.31
N ALA A 353 4.75 0.45 -5.34
CA ALA A 353 5.65 1.39 -6.01
C ALA A 353 4.91 2.57 -6.66
N ILE A 354 3.71 2.36 -7.22
CA ILE A 354 2.86 3.45 -7.73
C ILE A 354 2.50 4.42 -6.60
N LEU A 355 2.05 3.90 -5.46
CA LEU A 355 1.69 4.71 -4.28
C LEU A 355 2.89 5.48 -3.73
N ASP A 356 4.06 4.83 -3.62
CA ASP A 356 5.30 5.45 -3.14
C ASP A 356 5.79 6.54 -4.10
N VAL A 357 5.78 6.28 -5.41
CA VAL A 357 6.16 7.29 -6.41
C VAL A 357 5.19 8.46 -6.42
N SER A 358 3.88 8.21 -6.27
CA SER A 358 2.87 9.28 -6.19
C SER A 358 3.10 10.17 -4.98
N THR A 359 3.34 9.55 -3.81
CA THR A 359 3.68 10.25 -2.56
C THR A 359 4.94 11.09 -2.71
N TRP A 360 6.00 10.54 -3.30
CA TRP A 360 7.24 11.25 -3.57
C TRP A 360 7.05 12.38 -4.58
N MET A 361 6.29 12.15 -5.66
CA MET A 361 5.99 13.15 -6.68
C MET A 361 5.25 14.34 -6.07
N ARG A 362 4.25 14.08 -5.22
CA ARG A 362 3.55 15.12 -4.48
C ARG A 362 4.51 15.92 -3.60
N GLN A 363 5.38 15.25 -2.87
CA GLN A 363 6.37 15.90 -2.01
C GLN A 363 7.32 16.80 -2.83
N ARG A 364 7.84 16.28 -3.95
CA ARG A 364 8.82 16.98 -4.80
C ARG A 364 8.22 18.22 -5.47
N LEU A 365 7.02 18.10 -6.04
CA LEU A 365 6.33 19.23 -6.69
C LEU A 365 5.74 20.21 -5.65
N GLY A 366 5.30 19.71 -4.50
CA GLY A 366 4.73 20.51 -3.42
C GLY A 366 3.31 21.02 -3.65
N GLU A 367 2.69 21.57 -2.61
CA GLU A 367 1.24 21.85 -2.57
C GLU A 367 0.75 22.90 -3.60
N GLN A 368 1.66 23.68 -4.20
CA GLN A 368 1.31 24.66 -5.24
C GLN A 368 1.11 24.04 -6.62
N TRP A 369 1.38 22.75 -6.76
CA TRP A 369 1.13 22.00 -7.98
C TRP A 369 -0.16 21.20 -7.87
N GLU A 370 -1.08 21.39 -8.80
CA GLU A 370 -2.21 20.49 -9.00
C GLU A 370 -1.73 19.22 -9.70
N ILE A 371 -2.08 18.05 -9.16
CA ILE A 371 -1.72 16.76 -9.77
C ILE A 371 -2.98 15.92 -9.88
N ASP A 372 -3.28 15.50 -11.10
CA ASP A 372 -4.37 14.60 -11.42
C ASP A 372 -3.79 13.36 -12.12
N ILE A 373 -4.22 12.16 -11.73
CA ILE A 373 -3.76 10.90 -12.32
C ILE A 373 -4.97 10.10 -12.76
N LEU A 374 -5.09 9.86 -14.06
CA LEU A 374 -6.21 9.09 -14.61
C LEU A 374 -5.94 7.59 -14.44
N GLN A 375 -6.98 6.88 -14.01
CA GLN A 375 -6.99 5.43 -13.93
C GLN A 375 -8.06 4.88 -14.86
N PRO A 376 -7.74 3.91 -15.74
CA PRO A 376 -8.75 3.22 -16.51
C PRO A 376 -9.46 2.16 -15.64
N GLU A 377 -10.55 1.59 -16.13
CA GLU A 377 -11.10 0.35 -15.55
C GLU A 377 -10.08 -0.81 -15.68
N PRO A 378 -9.99 -1.73 -14.69
CA PRO A 378 -10.75 -1.77 -13.43
C PRO A 378 -10.17 -0.87 -12.32
N TRP A 379 -9.03 -0.22 -12.57
CA TRP A 379 -8.22 0.48 -11.56
C TRP A 379 -8.90 1.70 -10.95
N GLN A 380 -9.80 2.35 -11.69
CA GLN A 380 -10.60 3.46 -11.15
C GLN A 380 -11.51 3.06 -9.98
N SER A 381 -11.77 1.76 -9.81
CA SER A 381 -12.52 1.24 -8.64
C SER A 381 -11.67 1.17 -7.37
N LEU A 382 -10.34 1.29 -7.46
CA LEU A 382 -9.45 1.18 -6.30
C LEU A 382 -9.42 2.48 -5.49
N VAL A 383 -9.69 2.34 -4.20
CA VAL A 383 -9.65 3.41 -3.20
C VAL A 383 -8.24 3.96 -3.07
N SER A 384 -7.22 3.10 -3.09
CA SER A 384 -5.80 3.50 -3.03
C SER A 384 -5.39 4.43 -4.18
N LEU A 385 -6.03 4.27 -5.34
CA LEU A 385 -5.71 5.06 -6.54
C LEU A 385 -6.57 6.33 -6.67
N SER A 386 -7.65 6.46 -5.90
CA SER A 386 -8.57 7.61 -5.96
C SER A 386 -7.97 8.94 -5.53
N CYS A 387 -6.89 8.92 -4.75
CA CYS A 387 -6.24 10.11 -4.19
C CYS A 387 -4.76 10.21 -4.61
N LEU A 388 -4.36 9.58 -5.72
CA LEU A 388 -3.00 9.77 -6.25
C LEU A 388 -2.76 11.25 -6.56
N GLY A 389 -1.60 11.77 -6.15
CA GLY A 389 -1.24 13.17 -6.34
C GLY A 389 -1.91 14.15 -5.36
N ALA A 390 -2.81 13.68 -4.48
CA ALA A 390 -3.35 14.48 -3.38
C ALA A 390 -2.26 14.82 -2.34
N SER A 391 -2.55 15.79 -1.46
CA SER A 391 -1.62 16.14 -0.38
C SER A 391 -1.33 14.95 0.51
N ASN A 392 -0.05 14.76 0.87
CA ASN A 392 0.35 13.66 1.76
C ASN A 392 -0.02 13.94 3.23
N GLY A 393 -0.15 15.22 3.61
CA GLY A 393 -0.54 15.67 4.95
C GLY A 393 0.57 15.83 5.99
N PHE A 394 1.79 15.35 5.74
CA PHE A 394 2.84 15.24 6.78
C PHE A 394 4.20 15.84 6.39
N ARG A 395 4.23 16.75 5.42
CA ARG A 395 5.45 17.46 5.02
C ARG A 395 5.97 18.35 6.16
N LEU A 396 7.26 18.25 6.48
CA LEU A 396 7.93 19.23 7.34
C LEU A 396 8.35 20.45 6.50
N LEU A 397 8.39 21.63 7.12
CA LEU A 397 8.83 22.86 6.46
C LEU A 397 10.30 22.76 5.97
N GLU A 398 11.10 21.89 6.60
CA GLU A 398 12.52 21.69 6.34
C GLU A 398 12.82 20.56 5.31
N ASP A 399 11.83 19.74 4.92
CA ASP A 399 11.99 18.58 3.99
C ASP A 399 12.26 18.98 2.51
N ARG A 400 12.83 20.15 2.22
CA ARG A 400 13.15 20.55 0.83
C ARG A 400 14.46 19.94 0.33
N ASP A 401 15.40 19.65 1.22
CA ASP A 401 16.80 19.37 0.85
C ASP A 401 17.36 18.01 1.34
N ASP A 402 16.65 17.24 2.17
CA ASP A 402 17.19 16.02 2.82
C ASP A 402 17.08 14.71 2.00
N ASP A 403 16.62 14.76 0.75
CA ASP A 403 16.54 13.56 -0.13
C ASP A 403 17.89 13.22 -0.80
N GLU A 404 19.00 13.84 -0.38
CA GLU A 404 20.32 13.77 -1.06
C GLU A 404 21.17 12.50 -0.77
N GLU A 405 20.77 11.58 0.12
CA GLU A 405 21.69 10.52 0.60
C GLU A 405 21.35 9.04 0.30
N GLU A 406 20.41 8.72 -0.60
CA GLU A 406 20.23 7.31 -1.03
C GLU A 406 20.38 7.16 -2.55
N GLU A 407 21.62 6.83 -2.97
CA GLU A 407 22.07 6.49 -4.34
C GLU A 407 21.36 5.29 -4.98
#